data_AF-A0A976JH10-F1
#
_entry.id   AF-A0A976JH10-F1
#
_cell.length_a   1.000
_cell.length_b   1.000
_cell.length_c   1.000
_cell.angle_alpha   90.00
_cell.angle_beta   90.00
_cell.angle_gamma   90.00
#
_symmetry.space_group_name_H-M   'P 1'
#
loop_
_entity.id
_entity.type
_entity.pdbx_description
1 polymer ?
#
loop_
_entity_poly.entity_id
_entity_poly.type
_entity_poly.pdbx_seq_one_letter_code
_entity_poly.pdbx_strand_id
1 'polypeptide(L)'
;MNSESLSVFILFGLVLLLGLVYVVRGYLNGDFKHYERVDRQGGSVLLGKAVMNFAVWGMEPVARLLARLSITPNQVTLSSVFFGLVAGLCIASGHFGYAFCVAIVAGMTDMLDGMLARLSGKSDASGVVLDSTIDRYVDFFLLAGCALYFRHDVMSLSASLLA
;
A
#
# COMPACT_ATOMS: atom_id res chain seq x y z
N MET A 1 13.55 22.17 -8.33
CA MET A 1 12.85 20.90 -8.05
C MET A 1 11.66 21.24 -7.18
N ASN A 2 10.43 20.98 -7.64
CA ASN A 2 9.22 21.28 -6.85
C ASN A 2 9.14 20.35 -5.63
N SER A 3 8.48 20.81 -4.57
CA SER A 3 8.33 20.03 -3.32
C SER A 3 7.71 18.64 -3.54
N GLU A 4 6.80 18.52 -4.50
CA GLU A 4 6.22 17.24 -4.92
C GLU A 4 7.22 16.30 -5.60
N SER A 5 8.02 16.82 -6.54
CA SER A 5 9.05 16.00 -7.17
C SER A 5 10.07 15.51 -6.15
N LEU A 6 10.43 16.34 -5.18
CA LEU A 6 11.31 15.97 -4.09
C LEU A 6 10.71 14.84 -3.23
N SER A 7 9.42 14.90 -2.87
CA SER A 7 8.80 13.86 -2.05
C SER A 7 8.74 12.51 -2.76
N VAL A 8 8.44 12.50 -4.07
CA VAL A 8 8.48 11.28 -4.88
C VAL A 8 9.90 10.72 -4.99
N PHE A 9 10.92 11.56 -5.19
CA PHE A 9 12.32 11.12 -5.22
C PHE A 9 12.79 10.57 -3.88
N ILE A 10 12.38 11.20 -2.76
CA ILE A 10 12.68 10.70 -1.42
C ILE A 10 12.04 9.33 -1.22
N LEU A 11 10.77 9.17 -1.59
CA LEU A 11 10.07 7.89 -1.47
C LEU A 11 10.77 6.80 -2.30
N PHE A 12 11.10 7.11 -3.56
CA PHE A 12 11.82 6.18 -4.42
C PHE A 12 13.20 5.82 -3.86
N GLY A 13 13.96 6.82 -3.40
CA GLY A 13 15.25 6.63 -2.76
C GLY A 13 15.16 5.77 -1.50
N LEU A 14 14.12 5.94 -0.69
CA LEU A 14 13.87 5.14 0.51
C LEU A 14 13.54 3.69 0.15
N VAL A 15 12.71 3.45 -0.87
CA VAL A 15 12.38 2.10 -1.36
C VAL A 15 13.64 1.41 -1.91
N LEU A 16 14.45 2.12 -2.70
CA LEU A 16 15.73 1.60 -3.20
C LEU A 16 16.70 1.30 -2.06
N LEU A 17 16.80 2.17 -1.06
CA LEU A 17 17.64 1.96 0.11
C LEU A 17 17.19 0.72 0.89
N LEU A 18 15.89 0.57 1.14
CA LEU A 18 15.34 -0.63 1.79
C LEU A 18 15.64 -1.89 0.97
N GLY A 19 15.50 -1.82 -0.36
CA GLY A 19 15.84 -2.91 -1.27
C GLY A 19 17.32 -3.29 -1.19
N LEU A 20 18.22 -2.29 -1.17
CA LEU A 20 19.65 -2.50 -0.99
C LEU A 20 19.95 -3.15 0.36
N VAL A 21 19.35 -2.66 1.45
CA VAL A 21 19.52 -3.26 2.79
C VAL A 21 19.05 -4.71 2.81
N TYR A 22 17.90 -5.01 2.18
CA TYR A 22 17.39 -6.37 2.07
C TYR A 22 18.36 -7.28 1.32
N VAL A 23 18.90 -6.81 0.18
CA VAL A 23 19.84 -7.56 -0.64
C VAL A 23 21.17 -7.78 0.08
N VAL A 24 21.78 -6.73 0.63
CA VAL A 24 23.03 -6.81 1.41
C VAL A 24 22.85 -7.75 2.60
N ARG A 25 21.74 -7.64 3.33
CA ARG A 25 21.42 -8.56 4.42
C ARG A 25 21.35 -10.01 3.94
N GLY A 26 20.69 -10.27 2.81
CA GLY A 26 20.59 -11.62 2.24
C GLY A 26 21.96 -12.20 1.90
N TYR A 27 22.83 -11.41 1.26
CA TYR A 27 24.19 -11.82 0.96
C TYR A 27 25.05 -12.04 2.21
N LEU A 28 24.97 -11.16 3.21
CA LEU A 28 25.77 -11.28 4.44
C LEU A 28 25.38 -12.47 5.31
N ASN A 29 24.09 -12.83 5.35
CA ASN A 29 23.60 -13.96 6.14
C ASN A 29 23.58 -15.29 5.38
N GLY A 30 23.93 -15.29 4.08
CA GLY A 30 23.93 -16.47 3.22
C GLY A 30 22.54 -17.04 2.91
N ASP A 31 21.47 -16.38 3.35
CA ASP A 31 20.09 -16.76 3.09
C ASP A 31 19.19 -15.52 3.02
N PHE A 32 18.27 -15.53 2.06
CA PHE A 32 17.22 -14.51 1.97
C PHE A 32 16.09 -14.92 2.90
N LYS A 33 15.39 -13.94 3.48
CA LYS A 33 14.27 -14.28 4.35
C LYS A 33 13.12 -14.86 3.51
N HIS A 34 12.84 -16.14 3.71
CA HIS A 34 11.73 -16.85 3.09
C HIS A 34 10.51 -16.78 3.98
N TYR A 35 9.38 -16.40 3.40
CA TYR A 35 8.08 -16.41 4.09
C TYR A 35 7.23 -17.53 3.51
N GLU A 36 6.78 -18.45 4.37
CA GLU A 36 5.98 -19.63 3.99
C GLU A 36 4.75 -19.26 3.13
N ARG A 37 4.18 -18.05 3.32
CA ARG A 37 3.13 -17.49 2.45
C ARG A 37 3.57 -17.36 0.99
N VAL A 38 4.74 -16.77 0.75
CA VAL A 38 5.27 -16.50 -0.59
C VAL A 38 5.64 -17.81 -1.27
N ASP A 39 6.13 -18.79 -0.48
CA ASP A 39 6.44 -20.11 -1.00
C ASP A 39 5.20 -20.93 -1.35
N ARG A 40 4.11 -20.81 -0.58
CA ARG A 40 2.82 -21.46 -0.87
C ARG A 40 2.08 -20.84 -2.04
N GLN A 41 2.06 -19.50 -2.17
CA GLN A 41 1.36 -18.83 -3.28
C GLN A 41 2.06 -19.04 -4.62
N GLY A 42 3.39 -19.20 -4.61
CA GLY A 42 4.18 -19.15 -5.83
C GLY A 42 4.29 -17.71 -6.36
N GLY A 43 5.43 -17.36 -6.95
CA GLY A 43 5.55 -16.06 -7.62
C GLY A 43 4.66 -16.01 -8.86
N SER A 44 4.09 -14.84 -9.18
CA SER A 44 3.39 -14.64 -10.45
C SER A 44 4.37 -14.15 -11.52
N VAL A 45 3.95 -14.18 -12.79
CA VAL A 45 4.74 -13.62 -13.91
C VAL A 45 5.04 -12.13 -13.70
N LEU A 46 4.15 -11.43 -13.01
CA LEU A 46 4.25 -9.99 -12.74
C LEU A 46 5.00 -9.68 -11.44
N LEU A 47 4.87 -10.52 -10.42
CA LEU A 47 5.47 -10.32 -9.10
C LEU A 47 6.29 -11.54 -8.68
N GLY A 48 7.61 -11.45 -8.90
CA GLY A 48 8.54 -12.51 -8.52
C GLY A 48 8.67 -12.68 -7.01
N LYS A 49 9.01 -13.90 -6.57
CA LYS A 49 9.17 -14.25 -5.14
C LYS A 49 10.11 -13.31 -4.38
N ALA A 50 11.18 -12.86 -5.01
CA ALA A 50 12.13 -11.93 -4.40
C ALA A 50 11.48 -10.59 -4.02
N VAL A 51 10.63 -10.04 -4.90
CA VAL A 51 9.91 -8.78 -4.65
C VAL A 51 8.88 -8.96 -3.54
N MET A 52 8.16 -10.09 -3.55
CA MET A 52 7.20 -10.42 -2.49
C MET A 52 7.89 -10.56 -1.13
N ASN A 53 9.00 -11.30 -1.06
CA ASN A 53 9.77 -11.47 0.17
C ASN A 53 10.35 -10.13 0.66
N PHE A 54 10.84 -9.29 -0.24
CA PHE A 54 11.27 -7.93 0.08
C PHE A 54 10.13 -7.10 0.70
N ALA A 55 8.96 -7.08 0.05
CA ALA A 55 7.81 -6.32 0.52
C ALA A 55 7.34 -6.81 1.90
N VAL A 56 7.24 -8.14 2.09
CA VAL A 56 6.86 -8.71 3.39
C VAL A 56 7.92 -8.38 4.46
N TRP A 57 9.20 -8.47 4.12
CA TRP A 57 10.30 -8.12 5.02
C TRP A 57 10.29 -6.66 5.45
N GLY A 58 10.05 -5.73 4.53
CA GLY A 58 9.98 -4.30 4.82
C GLY A 58 8.82 -3.94 5.74
N MET A 59 7.70 -4.65 5.61
CA MET A 59 6.46 -4.39 6.36
C MET A 59 6.38 -5.12 7.70
N GLU A 60 7.07 -6.25 7.85
CA GLU A 60 7.10 -7.05 9.07
C GLU A 60 7.45 -6.28 10.37
N PRO A 61 8.46 -5.38 10.41
CA PRO A 61 8.73 -4.60 11.63
C PRO A 61 7.56 -3.69 12.02
N VAL A 62 6.89 -3.09 11.03
CA VAL A 62 5.70 -2.25 11.24
C VAL A 62 4.54 -3.11 11.76
N ALA A 63 4.28 -4.25 11.12
CA ALA A 63 3.24 -5.18 11.58
C ALA A 63 3.48 -5.66 13.02
N ARG A 64 4.73 -5.98 13.39
CA ARG A 64 5.06 -6.36 14.78
C ARG A 64 4.86 -5.21 15.77
N LEU A 65 5.19 -3.97 15.39
CA LEU A 65 4.97 -2.80 16.23
C LEU A 65 3.48 -2.60 16.49
N LEU A 66 2.65 -2.64 15.44
CA LEU A 66 1.19 -2.52 15.55
C LEU A 66 0.59 -3.63 16.42
N ALA A 67 1.08 -4.87 16.27
CA ALA A 67 0.66 -6.00 17.11
C ALA A 67 1.02 -5.78 18.59
N ARG A 68 2.20 -5.22 18.89
CA ARG A 68 2.60 -4.87 20.27
C ARG A 68 1.75 -3.76 20.87
N LEU A 69 1.28 -2.83 20.03
CA LEU A 69 0.34 -1.77 20.42
C LEU A 69 -1.11 -2.27 20.53
N SER A 70 -1.36 -3.57 20.34
CA SER A 70 -2.69 -4.18 20.36
C SER A 70 -3.67 -3.55 19.36
N ILE A 71 -3.13 -3.01 18.26
CA ILE A 71 -3.94 -2.49 17.15
C ILE A 71 -4.52 -3.67 16.37
N THR A 72 -5.83 -3.61 16.14
CA THR A 72 -6.57 -4.66 15.44
C THR A 72 -6.46 -4.53 13.91
N PRO A 73 -6.57 -5.63 13.14
CA PRO A 73 -6.57 -5.56 11.67
C PRO A 73 -7.60 -4.56 11.13
N ASN A 74 -8.84 -4.61 11.63
CA ASN A 74 -9.92 -3.72 11.19
C ASN A 74 -9.63 -2.23 11.41
N GLN A 75 -8.85 -1.87 12.44
CA GLN A 75 -8.44 -0.49 12.66
C GLN A 75 -7.43 -0.02 11.59
N VAL A 76 -6.55 -0.91 11.16
CA VAL A 76 -5.62 -0.65 10.07
C VAL A 76 -6.37 -0.54 8.74
N THR A 77 -7.28 -1.47 8.46
CA THR A 77 -8.15 -1.39 7.27
C THR A 77 -8.92 -0.08 7.25
N LEU A 78 -9.55 0.34 8.36
CA LEU A 78 -10.27 1.60 8.42
C LEU A 78 -9.37 2.83 8.18
N SER A 79 -8.09 2.76 8.56
CA SER A 79 -7.13 3.84 8.30
C SER A 79 -6.82 4.00 6.80
N SER A 80 -6.96 2.94 6.00
CA SER A 80 -6.75 3.00 4.54
C SER A 80 -7.74 3.96 3.87
N VAL A 81 -9.00 4.00 4.35
CA VAL A 81 -10.03 4.93 3.90
C VAL A 81 -9.61 6.38 4.09
N PHE A 82 -9.03 6.69 5.26
CA PHE A 82 -8.54 8.04 5.55
C PHE A 82 -7.43 8.44 4.57
N PHE A 83 -6.47 7.54 4.32
CA PHE A 83 -5.41 7.81 3.34
C PHE A 83 -5.96 7.90 1.91
N GLY A 84 -6.91 7.04 1.52
CA GLY A 84 -7.59 7.09 0.23
C GLY A 84 -8.31 8.43 -0.01
N LEU A 85 -9.03 8.93 1.00
CA LEU A 85 -9.67 10.24 0.96
C LEU A 85 -8.63 11.37 0.79
N VAL A 86 -7.57 11.36 1.60
CA VAL A 86 -6.50 12.38 1.50
C VAL A 86 -5.83 12.33 0.13
N ALA A 87 -5.56 11.15 -0.41
CA ALA A 87 -5.00 10.98 -1.75
C ALA A 87 -5.96 11.55 -2.82
N GLY A 88 -7.26 11.23 -2.74
CA GLY A 88 -8.28 11.78 -3.63
C GLY A 88 -8.36 13.31 -3.58
N LEU A 89 -8.27 13.92 -2.39
CA LEU A 89 -8.22 15.38 -2.23
C LEU A 89 -6.95 16.00 -2.83
N CYS A 90 -5.80 15.33 -2.69
CA CYS A 90 -4.57 15.75 -3.37
C CYS A 90 -4.72 15.71 -4.89
N ILE A 91 -5.33 14.65 -5.45
CA ILE A 91 -5.62 14.56 -6.89
C ILE A 91 -6.53 15.71 -7.33
N ALA A 92 -7.65 15.92 -6.62
CA ALA A 92 -8.60 16.99 -6.94
C ALA A 92 -7.94 18.39 -6.94
N SER A 93 -6.93 18.56 -6.09
CA SER A 93 -6.15 19.80 -5.96
C SER A 93 -4.96 19.90 -6.92
N GLY A 94 -4.76 18.92 -7.80
CA GLY A 94 -3.66 18.85 -8.77
C GLY A 94 -2.29 18.47 -8.19
N HIS A 95 -2.24 18.02 -6.93
CA HIS A 95 -1.02 17.63 -6.23
C HIS A 95 -0.75 16.12 -6.40
N PHE A 96 -0.42 15.73 -7.62
CA PHE A 96 -0.27 14.32 -7.99
C PHE A 96 0.89 13.61 -7.30
N GLY A 97 1.98 14.34 -6.98
CA GLY A 97 3.13 13.75 -6.30
C GLY A 97 2.77 13.34 -4.87
N TYR A 98 2.05 14.21 -4.14
CA TYR A 98 1.55 13.86 -2.81
C TYR A 98 0.46 12.80 -2.87
N ALA A 99 -0.46 12.86 -3.84
CA ALA A 99 -1.46 11.83 -4.04
C ALA A 99 -0.82 10.44 -4.21
N PHE A 100 0.22 10.33 -5.02
CA PHE A 100 0.97 9.09 -5.23
C PHE A 100 1.59 8.57 -3.93
N CYS A 101 2.28 9.42 -3.18
CA CYS A 101 2.89 9.04 -1.91
C CYS A 101 1.85 8.54 -0.90
N VAL A 102 0.71 9.24 -0.77
CA VAL A 102 -0.36 8.87 0.17
C VAL A 102 -1.09 7.60 -0.30
N ALA A 103 -1.32 7.42 -1.59
CA ALA A 103 -1.93 6.20 -2.15
C ALA A 103 -1.06 4.96 -1.88
N ILE A 104 0.27 5.08 -1.96
CA ILE A 104 1.18 4.01 -1.55
C ILE A 104 0.99 3.67 -0.07
N VAL A 105 0.88 4.67 0.80
CA VAL A 105 0.61 4.44 2.23
C VAL A 105 -0.73 3.73 2.44
N ALA A 106 -1.78 4.10 1.69
CA ALA A 106 -3.06 3.39 1.72
C ALA A 106 -2.89 1.91 1.32
N GLY A 107 -2.21 1.60 0.21
CA GLY A 107 -1.96 0.21 -0.20
C GLY A 107 -1.07 -0.57 0.78
N MET A 108 -0.17 0.10 1.48
CA MET A 108 0.63 -0.52 2.55
C MET A 108 -0.23 -0.97 3.74
N THR A 109 -1.34 -0.28 4.03
CA THR A 109 -2.22 -0.64 5.16
C THR A 109 -2.97 -1.95 4.95
N ASP A 110 -3.39 -2.27 3.73
CA ASP A 110 -3.94 -3.58 3.33
C ASP A 110 -2.92 -4.71 3.58
N MET A 111 -1.66 -4.51 3.16
CA MET A 111 -0.61 -5.48 3.47
C MET A 111 -0.43 -5.71 4.99
N LEU A 112 -0.58 -4.65 5.80
CA LEU A 112 -0.41 -4.70 7.25
C LEU A 112 -1.58 -5.38 7.95
N ASP A 113 -2.83 -5.10 7.57
CA ASP A 113 -3.99 -5.72 8.22
C ASP A 113 -3.97 -7.25 8.03
N GLY A 114 -3.59 -7.74 6.86
CA GLY A 114 -3.48 -9.17 6.59
C GLY A 114 -2.34 -9.79 7.38
N MET A 115 -1.24 -9.06 7.60
CA MET A 115 -0.17 -9.50 8.51
C MET A 115 -0.64 -9.57 9.96
N LEU A 116 -1.39 -8.57 10.43
CA LEU A 116 -1.94 -8.54 11.79
C LEU A 116 -2.99 -9.62 12.02
N ALA A 117 -3.87 -9.89 11.06
CA ALA A 117 -4.87 -10.95 11.15
C ALA A 117 -4.21 -12.32 11.35
N ARG A 118 -3.11 -12.57 10.64
CA ARG A 118 -2.29 -13.79 10.80
C ARG A 118 -1.55 -13.84 12.14
N LEU A 119 -0.91 -12.75 12.55
CA LEU A 119 -0.17 -12.69 13.82
C LEU A 119 -1.08 -12.86 15.03
N SER A 120 -2.32 -12.37 14.95
CA SER A 120 -3.30 -12.45 16.03
C SER A 120 -4.16 -13.73 15.99
N GLY A 121 -4.02 -14.56 14.95
CA GLY A 121 -4.87 -15.74 14.74
C GLY A 121 -6.35 -15.42 14.49
N LYS A 122 -6.68 -14.16 14.20
CA LYS A 122 -8.05 -13.65 14.01
C LYS A 122 -8.36 -13.50 12.52
N SER A 123 -8.37 -14.60 11.77
CA SER A 123 -8.97 -14.60 10.43
C SER A 123 -10.45 -14.93 10.55
N ASP A 124 -11.32 -13.93 10.42
CA ASP A 124 -12.76 -14.11 10.43
C ASP A 124 -13.36 -13.72 9.07
N ALA A 125 -14.45 -14.36 8.67
CA ALA A 125 -15.11 -14.11 7.38
C ALA A 125 -15.60 -12.66 7.26
N SER A 126 -15.96 -12.05 8.40
CA SER A 126 -16.32 -10.64 8.52
C SER A 126 -15.20 -9.69 8.09
N GLY A 127 -13.94 -10.04 8.38
CA GLY A 127 -12.76 -9.24 8.02
C GLY A 127 -12.53 -9.20 6.51
N VAL A 128 -12.73 -10.33 5.82
CA VAL A 128 -12.58 -10.42 4.36
C VAL A 128 -13.61 -9.54 3.63
N VAL A 129 -14.85 -9.50 4.12
CA VAL A 129 -15.88 -8.63 3.56
C VAL A 129 -15.56 -7.15 3.83
N LEU A 130 -15.09 -6.83 5.04
CA LEU A 130 -14.69 -5.47 5.38
C LEU A 130 -13.57 -4.97 4.47
N ASP A 131 -12.53 -5.78 4.29
CA ASP A 131 -11.36 -5.48 3.43
C ASP A 131 -11.79 -5.15 1.99
N SER A 132 -12.53 -6.06 1.35
CA SER A 132 -13.06 -5.84 0.00
C SER A 132 -13.99 -4.61 -0.12
N THR A 133 -14.73 -4.29 0.94
CA THR A 133 -15.60 -3.11 0.97
C THR A 133 -14.78 -1.83 1.05
N ILE A 134 -13.77 -1.83 1.91
CA ILE A 134 -12.91 -0.68 2.16
C ILE A 134 -12.06 -0.35 0.92
N ASP A 135 -11.56 -1.37 0.20
CA ASP A 135 -10.89 -1.18 -1.08
C ASP A 135 -11.74 -0.40 -2.07
N ARG A 136 -13.04 -0.72 -2.17
CA ARG A 136 -13.98 0.01 -3.03
C ARG A 136 -14.12 1.48 -2.64
N TYR A 137 -14.07 1.79 -1.35
CA TYR A 137 -14.10 3.18 -0.88
C TYR A 137 -12.80 3.93 -1.23
N VAL A 138 -11.65 3.29 -1.08
CA VAL A 138 -10.36 3.88 -1.48
C VAL A 138 -10.35 4.16 -2.97
N ASP A 139 -10.72 3.17 -3.80
CA ASP A 139 -10.87 3.33 -5.25
C ASP A 139 -11.81 4.48 -5.59
N PHE A 140 -12.98 4.53 -4.94
CA PHE A 140 -13.95 5.60 -5.12
C PHE A 140 -13.36 6.99 -4.83
N PHE A 141 -12.62 7.16 -3.73
CA PHE A 141 -12.03 8.47 -3.41
C PHE A 141 -10.96 8.90 -4.41
N LEU A 142 -10.14 7.97 -4.90
CA LEU A 142 -9.14 8.26 -5.92
C LEU A 142 -9.81 8.68 -7.24
N LEU A 143 -10.82 7.92 -7.68
CA LEU A 143 -11.57 8.22 -8.91
C LEU A 143 -12.38 9.51 -8.80
N ALA A 144 -13.02 9.77 -7.64
CA ALA A 144 -13.71 11.02 -7.37
C ALA A 144 -12.73 12.22 -7.42
N GLY A 145 -11.51 12.05 -6.89
CA GLY A 145 -10.44 13.04 -7.02
C GLY A 145 -10.09 13.34 -8.48
N CYS A 146 -9.91 12.30 -9.29
CA CYS A 146 -9.68 12.42 -10.73
C CYS A 146 -10.84 13.15 -11.43
N ALA A 147 -12.08 12.75 -11.19
CA ALA A 147 -13.26 13.37 -11.79
C ALA A 147 -13.38 14.86 -11.44
N LEU A 148 -13.09 15.23 -10.19
CA LEU A 148 -13.08 16.64 -9.76
C LEU A 148 -11.96 17.44 -10.44
N TYR A 149 -10.77 16.85 -10.58
CA TYR A 149 -9.65 17.51 -11.25
C TYR A 149 -9.95 17.73 -12.74
N PHE A 150 -10.42 16.69 -13.43
CA PHE A 150 -10.70 16.70 -14.87
C PHE A 150 -12.08 17.24 -15.25
N ARG A 151 -12.83 17.85 -14.32
CA ARG A 151 -14.21 18.34 -14.55
C ARG A 151 -14.41 19.27 -15.76
N HIS A 152 -13.34 19.91 -16.24
CA HIS A 152 -13.38 20.82 -17.39
C HIS A 152 -12.94 20.16 -18.71
N ASP A 153 -12.44 18.92 -18.67
CA ASP A 153 -12.07 18.14 -19.85
C ASP A 153 -12.98 16.92 -19.98
N VAL A 154 -13.86 16.96 -20.98
CA VAL A 154 -14.92 15.95 -21.16
C VAL A 154 -14.32 14.55 -21.38
N MET A 155 -13.21 14.45 -22.11
CA MET A 155 -12.57 13.15 -22.38
C MET A 155 -12.00 12.55 -21.09
N SER A 156 -11.15 13.27 -20.37
CA SER A 156 -10.54 12.76 -19.13
C SER A 156 -11.57 12.56 -18.01
N LEU A 157 -12.60 13.39 -17.93
CA LEU A 157 -13.72 13.20 -17.02
C LEU A 157 -14.45 11.88 -17.32
N SER A 158 -14.82 11.65 -18.58
CA SER A 158 -15.50 10.41 -18.98
C SER A 158 -14.66 9.17 -18.67
N ALA A 159 -13.34 9.23 -18.90
CA ALA A 159 -12.43 8.14 -18.55
C ALA A 159 -12.42 7.87 -17.04
N SER A 160 -12.40 8.91 -16.20
CA SER A 160 -12.42 8.74 -14.74
C SER A 160 -13.72 8.17 -14.18
N LEU A 161 -14.85 8.37 -14.87
CA LEU A 161 -16.17 7.86 -14.46
C LEU A 161 -16.44 6.44 -14.95
N LEU A 162 -15.69 5.96 -15.95
CA LEU A 162 -15.83 4.64 -16.57
C LEU A 162 -14.76 3.63 -16.13
N ALA A 163 -13.73 4.09 -15.41
CA ALA A 163 -12.68 3.27 -14.82
C ALA A 163 -13.20 2.52 -13.58
#